data_AF-A0AA40NHZ7-F1
#
_entry.id   AF-A0AA40NHZ7-F1
#
_cell.length_a   1.000
_cell.length_b   1.000
_cell.length_c   1.000
_cell.angle_alpha   90.00
_cell.angle_beta   90.00
_cell.angle_gamma   90.00
#
_symmetry.space_group_name_H-M   'P 1'
#
loop_
_entity.id
_entity.type
_entity.pdbx_description
1 polymer ?
#
loop_
_entity_poly.entity_id
_entity_poly.type
_entity_poly.pdbx_seq_one_letter_code
_entity_poly.pdbx_strand_id
1 'polypeptide(L)'
;MRLLAVVSKLTGVSTNVESSEVTLSSPSIVKLSVSREEVSQLTRVNQDLVVTLRSGETITIKNFYVGKGDAQNQLVLEDSNGALWWVQDTDGAFHFQHLDDLTPLMTAEGSHEGGAVWPWVLGGIAVAGGIG
;
A
#
# COMPACT_ATOMS: atom_id res chain seq x y z
N MET A 1 -12.32 -7.76 -15.89
CA MET A 1 -11.09 -8.50 -15.54
C MET A 1 -9.96 -7.49 -15.55
N ARG A 2 -9.39 -7.21 -14.39
CA ARG A 2 -8.37 -6.16 -14.22
C ARG A 2 -7.01 -6.79 -14.02
N LEU A 3 -5.99 -6.04 -14.41
CA LEU A 3 -4.60 -6.37 -14.23
C LEU A 3 -4.17 -5.95 -12.81
N LEU A 4 -3.82 -6.91 -11.96
CA LEU A 4 -3.18 -6.66 -10.67
C LEU A 4 -1.72 -7.03 -10.76
N ALA A 5 -0.85 -6.33 -10.05
CA ALA A 5 0.54 -6.72 -9.87
C ALA A 5 0.82 -6.82 -8.37
N VAL A 6 1.11 -8.02 -7.88
CA VAL A 6 1.53 -8.23 -6.49
C VAL A 6 3.05 -8.18 -6.44
N VAL A 7 3.58 -7.16 -5.79
CA VAL A 7 5.02 -6.98 -5.60
C VAL A 7 5.38 -7.42 -4.19
N SER A 8 6.23 -8.44 -4.06
CA SER A 8 6.69 -8.90 -2.74
C SER A 8 7.61 -7.85 -2.11
N LYS A 9 7.32 -7.42 -0.87
CA LYS A 9 8.17 -6.42 -0.17
C LYS A 9 9.57 -6.95 0.13
N LEU A 10 9.68 -8.26 0.33
CA LEU A 10 10.91 -8.95 0.70
C LEU A 10 11.86 -9.16 -0.48
N THR A 11 11.32 -9.43 -1.67
CA THR A 11 12.12 -9.85 -2.82
C THR A 11 12.06 -8.88 -3.99
N GLY A 12 11.16 -7.89 -3.95
CA GLY A 12 10.86 -7.00 -5.08
C GLY A 12 10.19 -7.69 -6.27
N VAL A 13 9.90 -9.00 -6.16
CA VAL A 13 9.32 -9.77 -7.25
C VAL A 13 7.89 -9.31 -7.50
N SER A 14 7.66 -8.79 -8.70
CA SER A 14 6.35 -8.37 -9.20
C SER A 14 5.70 -9.51 -9.96
N THR A 15 4.57 -10.01 -9.46
CA THR A 15 3.76 -11.04 -10.12
C THR A 15 2.49 -10.40 -10.64
N ASN A 16 2.27 -10.46 -11.95
CA ASN A 16 1.04 -9.96 -12.54
C ASN A 16 -0.06 -11.04 -12.45
N VAL A 17 -1.24 -10.65 -11.95
CA VAL A 17 -2.38 -11.50 -11.69
C VAL A 17 -3.62 -10.83 -12.28
N GLU A 18 -4.24 -11.45 -13.27
CA GLU A 18 -5.47 -10.96 -13.86
C GLU A 18 -6.67 -11.56 -13.13
N SER A 19 -7.16 -10.88 -12.10
CA SER A 19 -8.25 -11.39 -11.26
C SER A 19 -9.09 -10.25 -10.69
N SER A 20 -10.22 -10.54 -10.05
CA SER A 20 -10.92 -9.56 -9.21
C SER A 20 -10.70 -9.81 -7.72
N GLU A 21 -9.95 -10.88 -7.39
CA GLU A 21 -9.64 -11.28 -6.04
C GLU A 21 -8.18 -11.74 -5.96
N VAL A 22 -7.43 -11.20 -5.01
CA VAL A 22 -6.04 -11.58 -4.77
C VAL A 22 -5.84 -11.90 -3.30
N THR A 23 -5.14 -13.00 -3.02
CA THR A 23 -4.82 -13.40 -1.65
C THR A 23 -3.35 -13.15 -1.35
N LEU A 24 -3.11 -12.33 -0.33
CA LEU A 24 -1.77 -12.04 0.16
C LEU A 24 -1.40 -13.06 1.23
N SER A 25 -0.33 -13.82 0.99
CA SER A 25 0.21 -14.78 1.96
C SER A 25 1.37 -14.22 2.78
N SER A 26 1.98 -13.13 2.30
CA SER A 26 3.19 -12.50 2.85
C SER A 26 3.13 -10.98 2.63
N PRO A 27 3.89 -10.18 3.40
CA PRO A 27 3.94 -8.73 3.25
C PRO A 27 4.25 -8.32 1.82
N SER A 28 3.26 -7.76 1.12
CA SER A 28 3.33 -7.44 -0.30
C SER A 28 2.74 -6.06 -0.58
N ILE A 29 3.31 -5.39 -1.57
CA ILE A 29 2.76 -4.18 -2.18
C ILE A 29 1.86 -4.64 -3.33
N VAL A 30 0.55 -4.43 -3.18
CA VAL A 30 -0.41 -4.67 -4.23
C VAL A 30 -0.45 -3.44 -5.11
N LYS A 31 0.05 -3.55 -6.33
CA LYS A 31 -0.07 -2.53 -7.35
C LYS A 31 -1.28 -2.85 -8.23
N LEU A 32 -2.24 -1.94 -8.27
CA LEU A 32 -3.46 -2.07 -9.04
C LEU A 32 -3.36 -1.11 -10.23
N SER A 33 -3.41 -1.62 -11.47
CA SER A 33 -3.38 -0.78 -12.67
C SER A 33 -4.76 -0.15 -12.88
N VAL A 34 -5.05 0.84 -12.03
CA VAL A 34 -6.28 1.62 -12.03
C VAL A 34 -5.95 3.04 -11.63
N SER A 35 -6.57 4.00 -12.31
CA SER A 35 -6.41 5.41 -11.94
C SER A 35 -7.13 5.70 -10.63
N ARG A 36 -6.54 6.54 -9.77
CA ARG A 36 -7.18 6.97 -8.51
C ARG A 36 -8.57 7.60 -8.73
N GLU A 37 -8.80 8.21 -9.90
CA GLU A 37 -10.08 8.80 -10.28
C GLU A 37 -11.15 7.76 -10.63
N GLU A 38 -10.75 6.57 -11.04
CA GLU A 38 -11.64 5.43 -11.22
C GLU A 38 -12.02 4.78 -9.89
N VAL A 39 -11.25 4.99 -8.82
CA VAL A 39 -11.59 4.47 -7.49
C VAL A 39 -12.78 5.25 -6.95
N SER A 40 -13.87 4.53 -6.67
CA SER A 40 -15.07 5.10 -6.06
C SER A 40 -14.96 5.07 -4.54
N GLN A 41 -14.59 3.93 -3.98
CA GLN A 41 -14.52 3.74 -2.53
C GLN A 41 -13.58 2.60 -2.16
N LEU A 42 -12.95 2.73 -0.99
CA LEU A 42 -12.18 1.68 -0.36
C LEU A 42 -12.93 1.27 0.90
N THR A 43 -13.28 -0.01 1.01
CA THR A 43 -14.05 -0.53 2.14
C THR A 43 -13.28 -1.69 2.76
N ARG A 44 -13.00 -1.57 4.04
CA ARG A 44 -12.45 -2.66 4.81
C ARG A 44 -13.56 -3.66 5.17
N VAL A 45 -13.34 -4.92 4.84
CA VAL A 45 -14.23 -6.03 5.19
C VAL A 45 -13.41 -7.06 5.97
N ASN A 46 -13.57 -7.08 7.30
CA ASN A 46 -12.76 -7.90 8.21
C ASN A 46 -11.24 -7.60 8.10
N GLN A 47 -10.49 -8.53 7.52
CA GLN A 47 -9.04 -8.41 7.24
C GLN A 47 -8.76 -8.19 5.75
N ASP A 48 -9.80 -8.02 4.95
CA ASP A 48 -9.74 -7.85 3.51
C ASP A 48 -10.03 -6.40 3.12
N LEU A 49 -9.42 -5.94 2.04
CA LEU A 49 -9.67 -4.63 1.46
C LEU A 49 -10.49 -4.79 0.18
N VAL A 50 -11.66 -4.16 0.12
CA VAL A 50 -12.53 -4.14 -1.06
C VAL A 50 -12.45 -2.78 -1.72
N VAL A 51 -11.91 -2.75 -2.93
CA VAL A 51 -11.81 -1.58 -3.80
C VAL A 51 -13.01 -1.56 -4.72
N THR A 52 -13.86 -0.55 -4.58
CA THR A 52 -15.00 -0.33 -5.48
C THR A 52 -14.62 0.73 -6.50
N LEU A 53 -14.75 0.40 -7.78
CA LEU A 53 -14.51 1.32 -8.88
C LEU A 53 -15.79 2.05 -9.28
N ARG A 54 -15.64 3.22 -9.92
CA ARG A 54 -16.75 4.01 -10.47
C ARG A 54 -17.50 3.29 -11.58
N SER A 55 -16.86 2.33 -12.24
CA SER A 55 -17.50 1.44 -13.21
C SER A 55 -18.49 0.46 -12.57
N GLY A 56 -18.47 0.29 -11.25
CA GLY A 56 -19.20 -0.74 -10.51
C GLY A 56 -18.43 -2.05 -10.31
N GLU A 57 -17.21 -2.16 -10.85
CA GLU A 57 -16.33 -3.31 -10.62
C GLU A 57 -15.74 -3.26 -9.20
N THR A 58 -15.65 -4.42 -8.54
CA THR A 58 -15.10 -4.55 -7.18
C THR A 58 -13.90 -5.48 -7.16
N ILE A 59 -12.78 -5.02 -6.62
CA ILE A 59 -11.57 -5.81 -6.41
C ILE A 59 -11.45 -6.13 -4.92
N THR A 60 -11.30 -7.42 -4.59
CA THR A 60 -11.12 -7.88 -3.20
C THR A 60 -9.67 -8.30 -2.97
N ILE A 61 -9.03 -7.72 -1.98
CA ILE A 61 -7.65 -8.03 -1.59
C ILE A 61 -7.73 -8.72 -0.23
N LYS A 62 -7.59 -10.05 -0.25
CA LYS A 62 -7.64 -10.90 0.94
C LYS A 62 -6.37 -10.75 1.77
N ASN A 63 -6.53 -10.79 3.09
CA ASN A 63 -5.44 -10.65 4.08
C ASN A 63 -4.68 -9.31 4.05
N PHE A 64 -5.27 -8.26 3.48
CA PHE A 64 -4.63 -6.94 3.41
C PHE A 64 -4.25 -6.39 4.79
N TYR A 65 -5.13 -6.52 5.79
CA TYR A 65 -4.91 -6.01 7.15
C TYR A 65 -4.33 -7.05 8.12
N VAL A 66 -3.84 -8.18 7.63
CA VAL A 66 -3.21 -9.20 8.48
C VAL A 66 -1.85 -8.74 8.98
N GLY A 67 -1.09 -8.05 8.14
CA GLY A 67 0.20 -7.45 8.50
C GLY A 67 0.06 -6.20 9.38
N LYS A 68 1.02 -5.97 10.27
CA LYS A 68 1.08 -4.76 11.12
C LYS A 68 2.46 -4.13 11.09
N GLY A 69 2.52 -2.81 11.28
CA GLY A 69 3.77 -2.05 11.33
C GLY A 69 4.52 -2.17 10.01
N ASP A 70 5.76 -2.65 10.03
CA ASP A 70 6.58 -2.79 8.82
C ASP A 70 6.07 -3.89 7.87
N ALA A 71 5.47 -4.96 8.44
CA ALA A 71 4.92 -6.09 7.71
C ALA A 71 3.51 -5.81 7.13
N GLN A 72 3.01 -4.58 7.20
CA GLN A 72 1.71 -4.22 6.63
C GLN A 72 1.74 -4.29 5.10
N ASN A 73 0.64 -4.76 4.52
CA ASN A 73 0.45 -4.74 3.07
C ASN A 73 0.09 -3.32 2.63
N GLN A 74 0.57 -2.93 1.46
CA GLN A 74 0.36 -1.59 0.93
C GLN A 74 -0.35 -1.68 -0.42
N LEU A 75 -1.30 -0.77 -0.65
CA LEU A 75 -2.00 -0.67 -1.93
C LEU A 75 -1.45 0.53 -2.69
N VAL A 76 -0.98 0.29 -3.90
CA VAL A 76 -0.53 1.32 -4.84
C VAL A 76 -1.42 1.26 -6.06
N LEU A 77 -1.87 2.41 -6.52
CA LEU A 77 -2.65 2.54 -7.75
C LEU A 77 -1.71 3.07 -8.82
N GLU A 78 -1.68 2.42 -9.97
CA GLU A 78 -0.90 2.83 -11.13
C GLU A 78 -1.85 3.39 -12.18
N ASP A 79 -1.64 4.66 -12.52
CA ASP A 79 -2.36 5.33 -13.58
C ASP A 79 -1.90 4.84 -14.96
N SER A 80 -2.70 5.04 -16.00
CA SER A 80 -2.31 4.69 -17.37
C SER A 80 -1.06 5.44 -17.86
N ASN A 81 -0.70 6.56 -17.21
CA ASN A 81 0.54 7.30 -17.47
C ASN A 81 1.78 6.72 -16.73
N GLY A 82 1.61 5.66 -15.94
CA GLY A 82 2.66 5.07 -15.09
C GLY A 82 2.87 5.78 -13.75
N ALA A 83 2.02 6.75 -13.40
CA ALA A 83 2.08 7.44 -12.12
C ALA A 83 1.62 6.52 -10.99
N LEU A 84 2.40 6.42 -9.91
CA LEU A 84 2.11 5.57 -8.76
C LEU A 84 1.46 6.39 -7.64
N TRP A 85 0.38 5.87 -7.08
CA TRP A 85 -0.40 6.51 -6.03
C TRP A 85 -0.58 5.55 -4.87
N TRP A 86 0.15 5.78 -3.80
CA TRP A 86 0.03 4.97 -2.60
C TRP A 86 -1.20 5.38 -1.78
N VAL A 87 -1.98 4.39 -1.37
CA VAL A 87 -3.12 4.56 -0.46
C VAL A 87 -2.65 4.39 0.98
N GLN A 88 -2.63 5.49 1.71
CA GLN A 88 -2.08 5.56 3.06
C GLN A 88 -3.07 5.12 4.14
N ASP A 89 -4.31 5.57 4.01
CA ASP A 89 -5.40 5.19 4.89
C ASP A 89 -6.56 4.64 4.06
N THR A 90 -7.17 3.57 4.56
CA THR A 90 -8.26 2.85 3.91
C THR A 90 -9.46 2.67 4.84
N ASP A 91 -9.35 3.16 6.09
CA ASP A 91 -10.33 2.99 7.16
C ASP A 91 -11.14 4.28 7.39
N GLY A 92 -10.69 5.42 6.83
CA GLY A 92 -11.33 6.73 6.89
C GLY A 92 -11.24 7.52 5.58
N ALA A 93 -10.87 8.81 5.66
CA ALA A 93 -10.65 9.63 4.48
C ALA A 93 -9.41 9.12 3.73
N PHE A 94 -9.63 8.32 2.69
CA PHE A 94 -8.54 7.70 1.95
C PHE A 94 -7.63 8.77 1.33
N HIS A 95 -6.38 8.78 1.77
CA HIS A 95 -5.35 9.69 1.27
C HIS A 95 -4.49 9.00 0.24
N PHE A 96 -4.39 9.63 -0.93
CA PHE A 96 -3.52 9.20 -2.01
C PHE A 96 -2.25 10.04 -2.01
N GLN A 97 -1.11 9.38 -1.91
CA GLN A 97 0.19 10.02 -2.02
C GLN A 97 0.86 9.62 -3.32
N HIS A 98 1.32 10.60 -4.09
CA HIS A 98 2.12 10.34 -5.29
C HIS A 98 3.46 9.73 -4.91
N LEU A 99 3.86 8.69 -5.62
CA LEU A 99 5.16 8.03 -5.53
C LEU A 99 5.84 8.05 -6.88
N ASP A 100 7.14 8.37 -6.88
CA ASP A 100 7.99 8.22 -8.07
C ASP A 100 8.37 6.75 -8.30
N ASP A 101 8.55 5.97 -7.23
CA ASP A 101 8.90 4.55 -7.28
C ASP A 101 8.36 3.79 -6.05
N LEU A 102 8.38 2.45 -6.09
CA LEU A 102 7.97 1.58 -4.97
C LEU A 102 9.03 1.46 -3.85
N THR A 103 10.27 1.87 -4.11
CA THR A 103 11.38 1.92 -3.14
C THR A 103 10.99 2.41 -1.73
N PRO A 104 10.27 3.55 -1.54
CA PRO A 104 9.83 4.01 -0.21
C PRO A 104 8.83 3.08 0.50
N LEU A 105 8.20 2.15 -0.21
CA LEU A 105 7.27 1.16 0.36
C LEU A 105 7.96 -0.16 0.65
N MET A 106 9.16 -0.38 0.09
CA MET A 106 9.93 -1.58 0.35
C MET A 106 10.48 -1.55 1.77
N THR A 107 10.43 -2.69 2.45
CA THR A 107 11.16 -2.88 3.70
C THR A 107 12.64 -2.91 3.31
N ALA A 108 13.36 -1.81 3.54
CA ALA A 108 14.79 -1.75 3.26
C ALA A 108 15.51 -2.82 4.09
N GLU A 109 15.99 -3.88 3.45
CA GLU A 109 16.98 -4.77 4.06
C GLU A 109 18.28 -3.97 4.23
N GLY A 110 18.46 -3.40 5.43
CA GLY A 110 19.71 -2.81 5.88
C GLY A 110 19.70 -1.28 5.97
N SER A 111 19.47 -0.78 7.18
CA SER A 111 20.40 0.13 7.87
C SER A 111 19.88 0.36 9.27
N HIS A 112 20.40 -0.42 10.20
CA HIS A 112 20.16 -0.30 11.62
C HIS A 112 21.16 0.72 12.21
N GLU A 113 21.16 1.95 11.71
CA GLU A 113 21.89 3.07 12.31
C GLU A 113 21.35 4.40 11.76
N GLY A 114 20.48 5.04 12.54
CA GLY A 114 19.70 6.20 12.13
C GLY A 114 18.26 5.78 11.88
N GLY A 115 17.42 5.88 12.92
CA GLY A 115 16.04 5.43 12.91
C GLY A 115 15.32 5.78 11.62
N ALA A 116 14.59 4.81 11.05
CA ALA A 116 13.75 5.00 9.89
C ALA A 116 12.70 6.08 10.21
N VAL A 117 13.11 7.33 10.03
CA VAL A 117 12.27 8.50 10.02
C VAL A 117 11.55 8.42 8.69
N TRP A 118 10.35 7.86 8.71
CA TRP A 118 9.42 8.18 7.65
C TRP A 118 9.28 9.71 7.69
N PRO A 119 9.35 10.43 6.55
CA PRO A 119 9.27 11.89 6.53
C PRO A 119 8.04 12.50 7.24
N TRP A 120 7.05 11.66 7.55
CA TRP A 120 5.74 11.99 8.10
C TRP A 120 5.38 11.17 9.36
N VAL A 121 6.28 10.29 9.86
CA VAL A 121 6.25 9.76 11.25
C VAL A 121 6.86 10.76 12.25
N LEU A 122 7.21 11.96 11.81
CA LEU A 122 7.62 13.06 12.71
C LEU A 122 6.45 13.94 13.17
N GLY A 123 5.22 13.43 13.14
CA GLY A 123 4.06 14.10 13.75
C GLY A 123 3.82 13.75 15.23
N GLY A 124 4.62 12.86 15.84
CA GLY A 124 4.25 12.26 17.13
C GLY A 124 5.38 11.76 18.04
N ILE A 125 6.63 12.14 17.83
CA ILE A 125 7.68 11.96 18.84
C ILE A 125 8.05 13.33 19.39
N ALA A 126 7.45 13.67 20.52
CA ALA A 126 8.01 14.69 21.39
C ALA A 126 9.46 14.31 21.69
N VAL A 127 10.39 15.15 21.27
CA VAL A 127 11.76 15.16 21.76
C VAL A 127 11.67 15.43 23.27
N ALA A 128 11.52 14.36 24.05
CA ALA A 128 11.70 14.44 25.49
C ALA A 128 13.20 14.65 25.71
N GLY A 129 13.55 15.90 25.95
CA GLY A 129 14.91 16.32 26.24
C GLY A 129 15.52 15.49 27.37
N GLY A 130 16.80 15.19 27.22
CA GLY A 130 17.62 14.55 28.24
C GLY A 130 19.01 15.15 28.19
N ILE A 131 19.13 16.36 28.74
CA ILE A 131 20.37 16.88 29.31
C ILE A 131 20.89 15.89 30.36
N GLY A 132 22.16 15.52 30.25
CA GLY A 132 22.91 14.73 31.23
C GLY A 132 24.38 14.70 30.85
#